data_AF-A0A8H6H0U6-F1
#
_entry.id   AF-A0A8H6H0U6-F1
#
_cell.length_a   1.000
_cell.length_b   1.000
_cell.length_c   1.000
_cell.angle_alpha   90.00
_cell.angle_beta   90.00
_cell.angle_gamma   90.00
#
_symmetry.space_group_name_H-M   'P 1'
#
loop_
_entity.id
_entity.type
_entity.pdbx_description
1 polymer ?
#
loop_
_entity_poly.entity_id
_entity_poly.type
_entity_poly.pdbx_seq_one_letter_code
_entity_poly.pdbx_strand_id
1 'polypeptide(L)'
;MRQLETRPISEDQLVAEVKGIYAGLVTLETKCIEVDNAQSSNTDANSKLNNEQWQALIALHRQLLHEHHDFFLASQHPSASPALRRLASKYAMPARMWRHSIHSFLELLRHRLPASLEHMLTFLYLAYSMMALLYETVPALEDTWIECLGDLARYRMAIEDDDTIDRELWTGSEYGVRISESSRIEFLELARHFNNQLDSNIAEMKGEWLEPGCQIANILCCSLLGYGTEHNVLMQAMSEKIENTDKIRDNINISDVIPREKFDLALTFAVETIQIVLSRKGDTNTLPFLHVILVFIDYMRRHPTVMIYLEKRFPWESLVAFLNTLLVSPNQEYTREDGFPIPYSATPLPEEFAMRGLHYSQDYFSSNYFDNHDLDENTRRIEHPWMAARRANQILGLARVIADSGRLLSWDPKHRHFSVSTEFLHQSIPVVRNVNWLGPRQLFQLLSPLLQWQTMWERVVSPGSFPLGVV
;
A
#
# COMPACT_ATOMS: atom_id res chain seq x y z
N MET A 1 -35.47 28.35 3.29
CA MET A 1 -34.93 27.32 4.21
C MET A 1 -34.14 28.03 5.30
N ARG A 2 -34.55 27.91 6.57
CA ARG A 2 -33.77 28.46 7.70
C ARG A 2 -32.55 27.55 7.90
N GLN A 3 -31.35 28.08 7.68
CA GLN A 3 -30.13 27.45 8.16
C GLN A 3 -30.23 27.37 9.68
N LEU A 4 -30.10 26.16 10.24
CA LEU A 4 -29.91 25.96 11.67
C LEU A 4 -28.58 26.63 12.04
N GLU A 5 -28.65 27.76 12.75
CA GLU A 5 -27.48 28.36 13.39
C GLU A 5 -26.97 27.38 14.46
N THR A 6 -26.02 26.53 14.10
CA THR A 6 -25.25 25.76 15.08
C THR A 6 -24.41 26.75 15.87
N ARG A 7 -24.82 27.02 17.12
CA ARG A 7 -24.04 27.85 18.03
C ARG A 7 -22.63 27.24 18.14
N PRO A 8 -21.55 28.05 17.98
CA PRO A 8 -20.19 27.54 18.13
C PRO A 8 -20.00 26.98 19.54
N ILE A 9 -19.43 25.77 19.64
CA ILE A 9 -19.13 25.09 20.91
C ILE A 9 -18.18 25.97 21.73
N SER A 10 -18.53 26.24 22.99
CA SER A 10 -17.66 27.00 23.89
C SER A 10 -16.52 26.14 24.44
N GLU A 11 -15.41 26.76 24.84
CA GLU A 11 -14.28 26.05 25.43
C GLU A 11 -14.69 25.26 26.70
N ASP A 12 -15.54 25.85 27.55
CA ASP A 12 -16.03 25.19 28.77
C ASP A 12 -16.87 23.94 28.47
N GLN A 13 -17.67 23.97 27.40
CA GLN A 13 -18.45 22.81 26.95
C GLN A 13 -17.52 21.70 26.47
N LEU A 14 -16.50 22.05 25.66
CA LEU A 14 -15.54 21.09 25.15
C LEU A 14 -14.70 20.47 26.29
N VAL A 15 -14.32 21.26 27.30
CA VAL A 15 -13.63 20.75 28.50
C VAL A 15 -14.52 19.76 29.27
N ALA A 16 -15.82 20.04 29.41
CA ALA A 16 -16.75 19.13 30.07
C ALA A 16 -16.93 17.83 29.27
N GLU A 17 -17.01 17.93 27.95
CA GLU A 17 -17.14 16.80 27.04
C GLU A 17 -15.91 15.89 27.07
N VAL A 18 -14.71 16.45 26.92
CA VAL A 18 -13.44 15.67 27.00
C VAL A 18 -13.31 14.97 28.36
N LYS A 19 -13.73 15.61 29.45
CA LYS A 19 -13.74 14.97 30.79
C LYS A 19 -14.72 13.80 30.86
N GLY A 20 -15.91 13.95 30.28
CA GLY A 20 -16.91 12.90 30.21
C GLY A 20 -16.42 11.69 29.43
N ILE A 21 -15.89 11.93 28.22
CA ILE A 21 -15.30 10.88 27.36
C ILE A 21 -14.14 10.20 28.10
N TYR A 22 -13.25 10.97 28.72
CA TYR A 22 -12.11 10.39 29.45
C TYR A 22 -12.54 9.46 30.60
N ALA A 23 -13.59 9.81 31.34
CA ALA A 23 -14.12 8.96 32.41
C ALA A 23 -14.74 7.65 31.87
N GLY A 24 -15.47 7.74 30.76
CA GLY A 24 -16.01 6.57 30.05
C GLY A 24 -14.91 5.65 29.55
N LEU A 25 -13.91 6.23 28.87
CA LEU A 25 -12.73 5.55 28.34
C LEU A 25 -11.98 4.78 29.43
N VAL A 26 -11.65 5.40 30.56
CA VAL A 26 -10.92 4.73 31.66
C VAL A 26 -11.72 3.55 32.22
N THR A 27 -13.04 3.69 32.35
CA THR A 27 -13.91 2.62 32.82
C THR A 27 -13.91 1.44 31.85
N LEU A 28 -14.00 1.74 30.55
CA LEU A 28 -14.04 0.73 29.50
C LEU A 28 -12.67 0.05 29.30
N GLU A 29 -11.59 0.80 29.41
CA GLU A 29 -10.21 0.29 29.35
C GLU A 29 -9.96 -0.70 30.50
N THR A 30 -10.35 -0.34 31.72
CA THR A 30 -10.24 -1.23 32.89
C THR A 30 -10.99 -2.55 32.65
N LYS A 31 -12.19 -2.45 32.08
CA LYS A 31 -13.00 -3.62 31.73
C LYS A 31 -12.34 -4.51 30.67
N CYS A 32 -11.72 -3.93 29.63
CA CYS A 32 -10.99 -4.70 28.62
C CYS A 32 -9.81 -5.45 29.25
N ILE A 33 -9.02 -4.77 30.09
CA ILE A 33 -7.87 -5.37 30.79
C ILE A 33 -8.30 -6.55 31.67
N GLU A 34 -9.37 -6.39 32.46
CA GLU A 34 -9.88 -7.45 33.33
C GLU A 34 -10.35 -8.67 32.54
N VAL A 35 -11.10 -8.45 31.46
CA VAL A 35 -11.62 -9.52 30.61
C VAL A 35 -10.50 -10.24 29.86
N ASP A 36 -9.55 -9.51 29.25
CA ASP A 36 -8.41 -10.09 28.55
C ASP A 36 -7.55 -10.96 29.48
N ASN A 37 -7.28 -10.48 30.70
CA ASN A 37 -6.50 -11.22 31.70
C ASN A 37 -7.25 -12.48 32.18
N ALA A 38 -8.57 -12.39 32.37
CA ALA A 38 -9.40 -13.53 32.72
C ALA A 38 -9.40 -14.60 31.61
N GLN A 39 -9.47 -14.19 30.34
CA GLN A 39 -9.44 -15.11 29.20
C GLN A 39 -8.04 -15.70 28.95
N SER A 40 -6.98 -14.94 29.23
CA SER A 40 -5.59 -15.38 29.08
C SER A 40 -5.19 -16.40 30.16
N SER A 41 -5.69 -16.22 31.39
CA SER A 41 -5.40 -17.13 32.51
C SER A 41 -6.22 -18.43 32.48
N ASN A 42 -7.34 -18.46 31.76
CA ASN A 42 -8.16 -19.65 31.61
C ASN A 42 -7.51 -20.68 30.67
N THR A 43 -6.61 -21.51 31.21
CA THR A 43 -5.75 -22.45 30.46
C THR A 43 -6.41 -23.80 30.18
N ASP A 44 -7.66 -24.01 30.59
CA ASP A 44 -8.37 -25.26 30.32
C ASP A 44 -8.62 -25.39 28.81
N ALA A 45 -7.85 -26.28 28.17
CA ALA A 45 -7.91 -26.58 26.73
C ALA A 45 -9.32 -27.00 26.23
N ASN A 46 -10.27 -27.24 27.15
CA ASN A 46 -11.66 -27.61 26.87
C ASN A 46 -12.69 -26.46 26.98
N SER A 47 -12.35 -25.27 27.49
CA SER A 47 -13.29 -24.13 27.50
C SER A 47 -13.17 -23.34 26.19
N LYS A 48 -13.55 -23.97 25.07
CA LYS A 48 -13.55 -23.33 23.76
C LYS A 48 -14.58 -22.20 23.78
N LEU A 49 -14.13 -20.96 23.61
CA LEU A 49 -15.04 -19.81 23.47
C LEU A 49 -15.93 -20.03 22.25
N ASN A 50 -17.23 -19.81 22.41
CA ASN A 50 -18.18 -19.87 21.31
C ASN A 50 -18.13 -18.57 20.48
N ASN A 51 -18.76 -18.57 19.30
CA ASN A 51 -18.75 -17.41 18.42
C ASN A 51 -19.40 -16.16 19.05
N GLU A 52 -20.45 -16.32 19.85
CA GLU A 52 -21.11 -15.20 20.52
C GLU A 52 -20.18 -14.52 21.53
N GLN A 53 -19.38 -15.30 22.26
CA GLN A 53 -18.37 -14.79 23.20
C GLN A 53 -17.26 -14.05 22.46
N TRP A 54 -16.77 -14.59 21.34
CA TRP A 54 -15.78 -13.88 20.52
C TRP A 54 -16.31 -12.56 19.96
N GLN A 55 -17.55 -12.56 19.45
CA GLN A 55 -18.20 -11.35 18.98
C GLN A 55 -18.39 -10.31 20.10
N ALA A 56 -18.71 -10.76 21.31
CA ALA A 56 -18.82 -9.88 22.47
C ALA A 56 -17.46 -9.24 22.84
N LEU A 57 -16.36 -10.01 22.77
CA LEU A 57 -15.01 -9.49 22.98
C LEU A 57 -14.64 -8.48 21.89
N ILE A 58 -14.85 -8.81 20.62
CA ILE A 58 -14.62 -7.87 19.50
C ILE A 58 -15.43 -6.59 19.69
N ALA A 59 -16.70 -6.70 20.08
CA ALA A 59 -17.57 -5.54 20.30
C ALA A 59 -17.06 -4.66 21.45
N LEU A 60 -16.52 -5.26 22.51
CA LEU A 60 -15.93 -4.54 23.64
C LEU A 60 -14.68 -3.74 23.19
N HIS A 61 -13.75 -4.37 22.48
CA HIS A 61 -12.55 -3.69 21.96
C HIS A 61 -12.89 -2.63 20.92
N ARG A 62 -13.90 -2.88 20.07
CA ARG A 62 -14.44 -1.88 19.14
C ARG A 62 -14.93 -0.64 19.88
N GLN A 63 -15.68 -0.82 20.96
CA GLN A 63 -16.20 0.29 21.74
C GLN A 63 -15.06 1.11 22.37
N LEU A 64 -14.02 0.44 22.90
CA LEU A 64 -12.86 1.14 23.45
C LEU A 64 -12.12 1.95 22.38
N LEU A 65 -11.95 1.39 21.19
CA LEU A 65 -11.39 2.11 20.04
C LEU A 65 -12.20 3.35 19.65
N HIS A 66 -13.54 3.28 19.66
CA HIS A 66 -14.39 4.45 19.41
C HIS A 66 -14.27 5.52 20.49
N GLU A 67 -14.24 5.15 21.77
CA GLU A 67 -14.05 6.13 22.86
C GLU A 67 -12.69 6.85 22.76
N HIS A 68 -11.64 6.13 22.33
CA HIS A 68 -10.37 6.75 22.01
C HIS A 68 -10.49 7.72 20.82
N HIS A 69 -11.17 7.33 19.75
CA HIS A 69 -11.42 8.20 18.58
C HIS A 69 -12.15 9.50 18.98
N ASP A 70 -13.24 9.39 19.75
CA ASP A 70 -14.00 10.52 20.25
C ASP A 70 -13.14 11.43 21.15
N PHE A 71 -12.30 10.84 22.01
CA PHE A 71 -11.36 11.59 22.84
C PHE A 71 -10.38 12.41 21.99
N PHE A 72 -9.79 11.79 20.96
CA PHE A 72 -8.84 12.48 20.09
C PHE A 72 -9.52 13.61 19.30
N LEU A 73 -10.68 13.33 18.71
CA LEU A 73 -11.46 14.30 17.95
C LEU A 73 -11.85 15.52 18.80
N ALA A 74 -12.35 15.29 20.02
CA ALA A 74 -12.71 16.36 20.94
C ALA A 74 -11.48 17.14 21.44
N SER A 75 -10.39 16.45 21.76
CA SER A 75 -9.16 17.10 22.24
C SER A 75 -8.46 17.96 21.17
N GLN A 76 -8.56 17.58 19.89
CA GLN A 76 -7.96 18.27 18.75
C GLN A 76 -8.95 19.20 18.01
N HIS A 77 -10.15 19.41 18.55
CA HIS A 77 -11.15 20.29 17.95
C HIS A 77 -10.59 21.72 17.72
N PRO A 78 -11.00 22.44 16.65
CA PRO A 78 -10.49 23.78 16.37
C PRO A 78 -10.61 24.77 17.54
N SER A 79 -11.71 24.69 18.30
CA SER A 79 -11.96 25.50 19.51
C SER A 79 -11.20 25.03 20.76
N ALA A 80 -10.46 23.92 20.70
CA ALA A 80 -9.71 23.39 21.84
C ALA A 80 -8.53 24.30 22.18
N SER A 81 -8.35 24.62 23.46
CA SER A 81 -7.17 25.34 23.92
C SER A 81 -5.90 24.49 23.86
N PRO A 82 -4.72 25.12 23.83
CA PRO A 82 -3.45 24.40 23.81
C PRO A 82 -3.28 23.40 24.98
N ALA A 83 -3.90 23.68 26.13
CA ALA A 83 -3.88 22.76 27.26
C ALA A 83 -4.68 21.48 26.99
N LEU A 84 -5.84 21.61 26.32
CA LEU A 84 -6.71 20.48 25.98
C LEU A 84 -6.06 19.60 24.90
N ARG A 85 -5.48 20.21 23.86
CA ARG A 85 -4.76 19.49 22.79
C ARG A 85 -3.59 18.66 23.32
N ARG A 86 -2.90 19.13 24.36
CA ARG A 86 -1.79 18.41 25.01
C ARG A 86 -2.22 17.22 25.88
N LEU A 87 -3.51 17.02 26.15
CA LEU A 87 -3.98 15.91 26.98
C LEU A 87 -3.68 14.55 26.36
N ALA A 88 -3.78 14.43 25.04
CA ALA A 88 -3.44 13.21 24.31
C ALA A 88 -2.02 12.72 24.65
N SER A 89 -1.03 13.62 24.55
CA SER A 89 0.37 13.32 24.90
C SER A 89 0.56 13.16 26.41
N LYS A 90 -0.06 14.04 27.22
CA LYS A 90 0.09 14.03 28.69
C LYS A 90 -0.37 12.70 29.31
N TYR A 91 -1.43 12.12 28.79
CA TYR A 91 -1.98 10.85 29.29
C TYR A 91 -1.56 9.64 28.45
N ALA A 92 -0.60 9.82 27.52
CA ALA A 92 -0.10 8.79 26.63
C ALA A 92 -1.23 8.01 25.93
N MET A 93 -2.27 8.73 25.47
CA MET A 93 -3.48 8.12 24.92
C MET A 93 -3.21 7.20 23.73
N PRO A 94 -2.33 7.53 22.77
CA PRO A 94 -2.06 6.61 21.65
C PRO A 94 -1.44 5.30 22.13
N ALA A 95 -0.48 5.35 23.05
CA ALA A 95 0.18 4.16 23.58
C ALA A 95 -0.79 3.28 24.40
N ARG A 96 -1.71 3.90 25.14
CA ARG A 96 -2.78 3.19 25.87
C ARG A 96 -3.77 2.51 24.93
N MET A 97 -4.22 3.23 23.90
CA MET A 97 -5.09 2.69 22.86
C MET A 97 -4.43 1.48 22.18
N TRP A 98 -3.16 1.61 21.77
CA TRP A 98 -2.43 0.51 21.16
C TRP A 98 -2.37 -0.70 22.11
N ARG A 99 -1.93 -0.49 23.35
CA ARG A 99 -1.70 -1.59 24.31
C ARG A 99 -2.98 -2.31 24.70
N HIS A 100 -4.02 -1.57 25.09
CA HIS A 100 -5.20 -2.10 25.75
C HIS A 100 -6.40 -2.31 24.82
N SER A 101 -6.43 -1.59 23.68
CA SER A 101 -7.52 -1.75 22.71
C SER A 101 -7.16 -2.71 21.60
N ILE A 102 -5.89 -2.74 21.17
CA ILE A 102 -5.45 -3.50 19.98
C ILE A 102 -4.56 -4.68 20.37
N HIS A 103 -3.37 -4.41 20.90
CA HIS A 103 -2.31 -5.39 21.02
C HIS A 103 -2.64 -6.52 22.01
N SER A 104 -3.16 -6.22 23.21
CA SER A 104 -3.53 -7.25 24.20
C SER A 104 -4.53 -8.26 23.63
N PHE A 105 -5.51 -7.77 22.88
CA PHE A 105 -6.55 -8.60 22.31
C PHE A 105 -6.06 -9.40 21.10
N LEU A 106 -5.22 -8.80 20.25
CA LEU A 106 -4.55 -9.53 19.17
C LEU A 106 -3.70 -10.68 19.70
N GLU A 107 -2.97 -10.46 20.79
CA GLU A 107 -2.19 -11.51 21.45
C GLU A 107 -3.10 -12.60 22.03
N LEU A 108 -4.22 -12.24 22.68
CA LEU A 108 -5.21 -13.22 23.15
C LEU A 108 -5.73 -14.09 22.00
N LEU A 109 -6.06 -13.46 20.86
CA LEU A 109 -6.50 -14.17 19.67
C LEU A 109 -5.39 -15.08 19.12
N ARG A 110 -4.13 -14.63 19.12
CA ARG A 110 -2.98 -15.41 18.63
C ARG A 110 -2.73 -16.68 19.43
N HIS A 111 -2.80 -16.59 20.75
CA HIS A 111 -2.65 -17.76 21.62
C HIS A 111 -3.80 -18.79 21.51
N ARG A 112 -4.92 -18.42 20.89
CA ARG A 112 -6.10 -19.28 20.70
C ARG A 112 -6.26 -19.76 19.26
N LEU A 113 -5.25 -19.53 18.42
CA LEU A 113 -5.17 -20.15 17.10
C LEU A 113 -5.18 -21.67 17.24
N PRO A 114 -5.84 -22.38 16.32
CA PRO A 114 -6.44 -21.88 15.08
C PRO A 114 -7.91 -21.46 15.21
N ALA A 115 -8.57 -21.71 16.34
CA ALA A 115 -10.01 -21.50 16.50
C ALA A 115 -10.46 -20.03 16.46
N SER A 116 -9.53 -19.10 16.71
CA SER A 116 -9.74 -17.66 16.73
C SER A 116 -9.45 -16.97 15.37
N LEU A 117 -9.00 -17.67 14.33
CA LEU A 117 -8.47 -17.05 13.11
C LEU A 117 -9.46 -16.08 12.43
N GLU A 118 -10.70 -16.49 12.21
CA GLU A 118 -11.74 -15.64 11.60
C GLU A 118 -12.02 -14.38 12.43
N HIS A 119 -12.03 -14.53 13.75
CA HIS A 119 -12.23 -13.45 14.71
C HIS A 119 -11.02 -12.50 14.74
N MET A 120 -9.82 -13.04 14.60
CA MET A 120 -8.58 -12.28 14.48
C MET A 120 -8.55 -11.44 13.20
N LEU A 121 -8.87 -12.03 12.04
CA LEU A 121 -8.94 -11.30 10.78
C LEU A 121 -10.00 -10.19 10.83
N THR A 122 -11.16 -10.50 11.41
CA THR A 122 -12.24 -9.51 11.63
C THR A 122 -11.77 -8.35 12.51
N PHE A 123 -11.07 -8.66 13.60
CA PHE A 123 -10.58 -7.62 14.50
C PHE A 123 -9.42 -6.82 13.91
N LEU A 124 -8.49 -7.45 13.19
CA LEU A 124 -7.44 -6.76 12.45
C LEU A 124 -8.03 -5.75 11.47
N TYR A 125 -9.03 -6.15 10.68
CA TYR A 125 -9.72 -5.25 9.77
C TYR A 125 -10.34 -4.06 10.50
N LEU A 126 -11.01 -4.31 11.63
CA LEU A 126 -11.61 -3.26 12.45
C LEU A 126 -10.59 -2.28 13.02
N ALA A 127 -9.49 -2.79 13.59
CA ALA A 127 -8.40 -1.97 14.12
C ALA A 127 -7.78 -1.11 13.02
N TYR A 128 -7.58 -1.70 11.83
CA TYR A 128 -7.12 -0.99 10.64
C TYR A 128 -8.04 0.15 10.23
N SER A 129 -9.34 -0.12 10.07
CA SER A 129 -10.31 0.91 9.70
C SER A 129 -10.37 2.04 10.72
N MET A 130 -10.21 1.73 12.01
CA MET A 130 -10.14 2.75 13.06
C MET A 130 -8.88 3.60 12.95
N MET A 131 -7.71 2.99 12.73
CA MET A 131 -6.46 3.75 12.59
C MET A 131 -6.49 4.63 11.34
N ALA A 132 -7.06 4.15 10.23
CA ALA A 132 -7.26 4.94 9.01
C ALA A 132 -8.21 6.13 9.27
N LEU A 133 -9.30 5.92 10.02
CA LEU A 133 -10.20 7.01 10.40
C LEU A 133 -9.50 8.05 11.29
N LEU A 134 -8.66 7.62 12.23
CA LEU A 134 -7.85 8.52 13.07
C LEU A 134 -6.85 9.34 12.25
N TYR A 135 -6.21 8.71 11.27
CA TYR A 135 -5.33 9.39 10.31
C TYR A 135 -6.06 10.52 9.56
N GLU A 136 -7.28 10.26 9.07
CA GLU A 136 -8.07 11.27 8.35
C GLU A 136 -8.61 12.40 9.26
N THR A 137 -9.00 12.06 10.49
CA THR A 137 -9.75 12.97 11.37
C THR A 137 -8.87 13.72 12.36
N VAL A 138 -7.67 13.20 12.66
CA VAL A 138 -6.75 13.72 13.68
C VAL A 138 -5.32 13.78 13.14
N PRO A 139 -5.03 14.67 12.16
CA PRO A 139 -3.71 14.76 11.51
C PRO A 139 -2.59 15.23 12.44
N ALA A 140 -2.91 15.80 13.62
CA ALA A 140 -1.92 16.24 14.59
C ALA A 140 -1.06 15.10 15.19
N LEU A 141 -1.47 13.84 15.00
CA LEU A 141 -0.79 12.64 15.50
C LEU A 141 -0.49 11.66 14.34
N GLU A 142 -0.37 12.18 13.12
CA GLU A 142 -0.18 11.41 11.89
C GLU A 142 0.88 10.30 12.02
N ASP A 143 2.10 10.66 12.45
CA ASP A 143 3.21 9.72 12.63
C ASP A 143 2.85 8.52 13.53
N THR A 144 2.07 8.78 14.59
CA THR A 144 1.65 7.72 15.51
C THR A 144 0.63 6.77 14.88
N TRP A 145 -0.25 7.30 14.03
CA TRP A 145 -1.26 6.49 13.33
C TRP A 145 -0.62 5.63 12.25
N ILE A 146 0.37 6.17 11.53
CA ILE A 146 1.06 5.40 10.50
C ILE A 146 1.92 4.30 11.15
N GLU A 147 2.59 4.56 12.27
CA GLU A 147 3.30 3.52 13.03
C GLU A 147 2.35 2.38 13.44
N CYS A 148 1.17 2.71 13.98
CA CYS A 148 0.15 1.72 14.37
C CYS A 148 -0.36 0.91 13.18
N LEU A 149 -0.67 1.58 12.06
CA LEU A 149 -1.07 0.92 10.81
C LEU A 149 0.01 -0.06 10.33
N GLY A 150 1.28 0.27 10.57
CA GLY A 150 2.40 -0.62 10.25
C GLY A 150 2.59 -1.77 11.18
N ASP A 151 2.40 -1.57 12.47
CA ASP A 151 2.39 -2.70 13.39
C ASP A 151 1.29 -3.69 13.04
N LEU A 152 0.09 -3.20 12.71
CA LEU A 152 -0.99 -4.06 12.22
C LEU A 152 -0.60 -4.81 10.94
N ALA A 153 0.19 -4.19 10.06
CA ALA A 153 0.64 -4.81 8.80
C ALA A 153 1.63 -5.94 9.05
N ARG A 154 2.66 -5.65 9.84
CA ARG A 154 3.63 -6.65 10.26
C ARG A 154 2.97 -7.80 10.99
N TYR A 155 2.01 -7.50 11.87
CA TYR A 155 1.29 -8.51 12.62
C TYR A 155 0.52 -9.46 11.68
N ARG A 156 -0.19 -8.92 10.69
CA ARG A 156 -0.89 -9.73 9.68
C ARG A 156 0.07 -10.58 8.85
N MET A 157 1.19 -10.00 8.40
CA MET A 157 2.19 -10.74 7.62
C MET A 157 2.79 -11.90 8.42
N ALA A 158 3.15 -11.68 9.69
CA ALA A 158 3.72 -12.71 10.54
C ALA A 158 2.77 -13.91 10.73
N ILE A 159 1.46 -13.67 10.82
CA ILE A 159 0.45 -14.76 10.89
C ILE A 159 0.44 -15.57 9.58
N GLU A 160 0.53 -14.91 8.42
CA GLU A 160 0.50 -15.59 7.12
C GLU A 160 1.76 -16.44 6.85
N ASP A 161 2.92 -16.05 7.40
CA ASP A 161 4.21 -16.75 7.22
C ASP A 161 4.42 -17.91 8.23
N ASP A 162 4.06 -17.75 9.51
CA ASP A 162 4.18 -18.82 10.53
C ASP A 162 3.21 -20.01 10.28
N ASP A 163 2.10 -19.78 9.55
CA ASP A 163 1.09 -20.79 9.21
C ASP A 163 1.52 -21.77 8.10
N THR A 164 2.71 -21.62 7.52
CA THR A 164 3.18 -22.43 6.38
C THR A 164 3.29 -23.94 6.67
N ILE A 165 3.54 -24.33 7.93
CA ILE A 165 3.64 -25.75 8.34
C ILE A 165 2.28 -26.35 8.70
N ASP A 166 1.35 -25.58 9.28
CA ASP A 166 0.00 -26.07 9.59
C ASP A 166 -0.90 -26.13 8.33
N ARG A 167 -0.55 -25.38 7.28
CA ARG A 167 -1.32 -25.25 6.03
C ARG A 167 -1.61 -26.58 5.33
N GLU A 168 -0.73 -27.57 5.43
CA GLU A 168 -0.95 -28.91 4.87
C GLU A 168 -2.17 -29.62 5.50
N LEU A 169 -2.47 -29.32 6.77
CA LEU A 169 -3.67 -29.80 7.46
C LEU A 169 -4.93 -28.98 7.08
N TRP A 170 -4.77 -27.68 6.85
CA TRP A 170 -5.87 -26.72 6.60
C TRP A 170 -6.40 -26.74 5.18
N THR A 171 -5.55 -26.90 4.16
CA THR A 171 -5.97 -26.95 2.74
C THR A 171 -6.83 -28.18 2.41
N GLY A 172 -6.77 -29.23 3.24
CA GLY A 172 -7.62 -30.40 3.13
C GLY A 172 -8.98 -30.27 3.84
N SER A 173 -9.19 -29.21 4.63
CA SER A 173 -10.43 -29.00 5.39
C SER A 173 -11.40 -28.08 4.63
N GLU A 174 -12.70 -28.41 4.65
CA GLU A 174 -13.78 -27.63 4.03
C GLU A 174 -13.78 -26.16 4.50
N TYR A 175 -13.34 -25.91 5.74
CA TYR A 175 -13.26 -24.58 6.33
C TYR A 175 -12.10 -23.74 5.77
N GLY A 176 -10.91 -24.32 5.55
CA GLY A 176 -9.75 -23.61 5.00
C GLY A 176 -9.95 -23.19 3.54
N VAL A 177 -10.59 -24.05 2.73
CA VAL A 177 -10.96 -23.75 1.35
C VAL A 177 -11.97 -22.59 1.29
N ARG A 178 -12.96 -22.59 2.19
CA ARG A 178 -14.00 -21.55 2.23
C ARG A 178 -13.47 -20.17 2.63
N ILE A 179 -12.49 -20.12 3.54
CA ILE A 179 -11.83 -18.85 3.94
C ILE A 179 -10.99 -18.31 2.78
N SER A 180 -10.20 -19.17 2.13
CA SER A 180 -9.40 -18.79 0.95
C SER A 180 -10.28 -18.24 -0.18
N GLU A 181 -11.43 -18.88 -0.43
CA GLU A 181 -12.40 -18.45 -1.43
C GLU A 181 -13.03 -17.08 -1.08
N SER A 182 -13.43 -16.89 0.18
CA SER A 182 -14.05 -15.64 0.63
C SER A 182 -13.08 -14.46 0.52
N SER A 183 -11.84 -14.62 0.97
CA SER A 183 -10.81 -13.56 0.87
C SER A 183 -10.44 -13.25 -0.58
N ARG A 184 -10.49 -14.24 -1.46
CA ARG A 184 -10.29 -14.05 -2.90
C ARG A 184 -11.39 -13.19 -3.53
N ILE A 185 -12.66 -13.51 -3.23
CA ILE A 185 -13.81 -12.77 -3.74
C ILE A 185 -13.76 -11.31 -3.27
N GLU A 186 -13.48 -11.10 -1.99
CA GLU A 186 -13.36 -9.77 -1.39
C GLU A 186 -12.25 -8.94 -2.08
N PHE A 187 -11.06 -9.54 -2.29
CA PHE A 187 -9.98 -8.87 -3.03
C PHE A 187 -10.41 -8.46 -4.44
N LEU A 188 -11.07 -9.36 -5.18
CA LEU A 188 -11.52 -9.08 -6.56
C LEU A 188 -12.58 -7.97 -6.62
N GLU A 189 -13.49 -7.91 -5.64
CA GLU A 189 -14.47 -6.85 -5.53
C GLU A 189 -13.81 -5.49 -5.27
N LEU A 190 -12.85 -5.45 -4.34
CA LEU A 190 -12.08 -4.27 -3.99
C LEU A 190 -11.21 -3.77 -5.15
N ALA A 191 -10.45 -4.68 -5.78
CA ALA A 191 -9.58 -4.38 -6.91
C ALA A 191 -10.37 -3.76 -8.08
N ARG A 192 -11.52 -4.35 -8.40
CA ARG A 192 -12.43 -3.86 -9.45
C ARG A 192 -13.04 -2.51 -9.07
N HIS A 193 -13.44 -2.33 -7.81
CA HIS A 193 -13.97 -1.06 -7.33
C HIS A 193 -12.93 0.07 -7.44
N PHE A 194 -11.70 -0.19 -6.99
CA PHE A 194 -10.57 0.73 -7.14
C PHE A 194 -10.34 1.09 -8.60
N ASN A 195 -10.20 0.10 -9.48
CA ASN A 195 -9.96 0.31 -10.91
C ASN A 195 -11.10 1.11 -11.58
N ASN A 196 -12.36 0.90 -11.18
CA ASN A 196 -13.50 1.66 -11.70
C ASN A 196 -13.46 3.15 -11.34
N GLN A 197 -12.88 3.53 -10.20
CA GLN A 197 -12.82 4.92 -9.74
C GLN A 197 -11.53 5.64 -10.14
N LEU A 198 -10.48 4.88 -10.45
CA LEU A 198 -9.13 5.39 -10.68
C LEU A 198 -9.08 6.51 -11.73
N ASP A 199 -9.70 6.34 -12.89
CA ASP A 199 -9.66 7.35 -13.97
C ASP A 199 -10.30 8.69 -13.55
N SER A 200 -11.44 8.63 -12.85
CA SER A 200 -12.12 9.81 -12.31
C SER A 200 -11.28 10.50 -11.24
N ASN A 201 -10.69 9.74 -10.31
CA ASN A 201 -9.85 10.29 -9.26
C ASN A 201 -8.59 10.98 -9.81
N ILE A 202 -7.93 10.39 -10.82
CA ILE A 202 -6.78 11.03 -11.47
C ILE A 202 -7.20 12.38 -12.07
N ALA A 203 -8.37 12.43 -12.72
CA ALA A 203 -8.88 13.65 -13.32
C ALA A 203 -9.25 14.73 -12.28
N GLU A 204 -9.75 14.33 -11.12
CA GLU A 204 -10.11 15.23 -10.01
C GLU A 204 -8.87 15.79 -9.31
N MET A 205 -7.90 14.93 -8.97
CA MET A 205 -6.70 15.29 -8.18
C MET A 205 -5.67 16.10 -8.98
N LYS A 206 -5.59 15.92 -10.32
CA LYS A 206 -4.66 16.65 -11.19
C LYS A 206 -3.21 16.56 -10.67
N GLY A 207 -2.58 17.68 -10.32
CA GLY A 207 -1.20 17.73 -9.83
C GLY A 207 -1.00 17.03 -8.48
N GLU A 208 -2.06 16.92 -7.67
CA GLU A 208 -2.01 16.17 -6.40
C GLU A 208 -1.92 14.65 -6.62
N TRP A 209 -2.08 14.17 -7.87
CA TRP A 209 -1.92 12.76 -8.21
C TRP A 209 -0.44 12.30 -8.30
N LEU A 210 0.52 13.22 -8.42
CA LEU A 210 1.92 12.86 -8.67
C LEU A 210 2.49 11.89 -7.61
N GLU A 211 2.26 12.22 -6.34
CA GLU A 211 2.72 11.42 -5.19
C GLU A 211 1.91 10.11 -5.04
N PRO A 212 0.56 10.12 -4.98
CA PRO A 212 -0.25 8.91 -4.97
C PRO A 212 0.03 7.97 -6.15
N GLY A 213 0.24 8.51 -7.35
CA GLY A 213 0.58 7.74 -8.54
C GLY A 213 1.90 6.99 -8.39
N CYS A 214 2.94 7.64 -7.87
CA CYS A 214 4.20 6.97 -7.55
C CYS A 214 4.00 5.84 -6.52
N GLN A 215 3.24 6.11 -5.45
CA GLN A 215 2.99 5.15 -4.38
C GLN A 215 2.25 3.92 -4.92
N ILE A 216 1.18 4.11 -5.68
CA ILE A 216 0.42 3.02 -6.30
C ILE A 216 1.35 2.18 -7.19
N ALA A 217 2.19 2.80 -8.02
CA ALA A 217 3.12 2.06 -8.86
C ALA A 217 4.10 1.20 -8.05
N ASN A 218 4.69 1.75 -6.98
CA ASN A 218 5.57 1.00 -6.09
C ASN A 218 4.83 -0.18 -5.45
N ILE A 219 3.59 0.04 -5.01
CA ILE A 219 2.79 -1.01 -4.37
C ILE A 219 2.46 -2.13 -5.36
N LEU A 220 2.09 -1.80 -6.61
CA LEU A 220 1.88 -2.79 -7.65
C LEU A 220 3.15 -3.63 -7.87
N CYS A 221 4.31 -2.99 -7.98
CA CYS A 221 5.60 -3.66 -8.16
C CYS A 221 5.93 -4.60 -6.99
N CYS A 222 5.75 -4.12 -5.77
CA CYS A 222 5.99 -4.89 -4.55
C CYS A 222 5.00 -6.06 -4.42
N SER A 223 3.73 -5.87 -4.77
CA SER A 223 2.68 -6.91 -4.76
C SER A 223 2.98 -8.03 -5.75
N LEU A 224 3.50 -7.70 -6.94
CA LEU A 224 3.95 -8.69 -7.92
C LEU A 224 5.11 -9.55 -7.38
N LEU A 225 6.03 -8.94 -6.63
CA LEU A 225 7.12 -9.63 -5.94
C LEU A 225 6.65 -10.38 -4.68
N GLY A 226 5.36 -10.36 -4.37
CA GLY A 226 4.82 -10.91 -3.13
C GLY A 226 5.58 -10.37 -1.94
N TYR A 227 6.00 -9.11 -2.01
CA TYR A 227 6.62 -8.40 -0.91
C TYR A 227 7.96 -8.96 -0.44
N GLY A 228 8.64 -9.69 -1.34
CA GLY A 228 9.92 -10.33 -1.05
C GLY A 228 9.78 -11.67 -0.33
N THR A 229 8.57 -12.21 -0.18
CA THR A 229 8.35 -13.55 0.39
C THR A 229 9.03 -14.62 -0.45
N GLU A 230 9.71 -15.57 0.20
CA GLU A 230 10.45 -16.64 -0.49
C GLU A 230 9.52 -17.60 -1.27
N HIS A 231 8.23 -17.61 -0.92
CA HIS A 231 7.21 -18.41 -1.59
C HIS A 231 6.62 -17.76 -2.84
N ASN A 232 6.93 -16.49 -3.12
CA ASN A 232 6.40 -15.81 -4.30
C ASN A 232 7.03 -16.36 -5.60
N VAL A 233 6.20 -16.52 -6.64
CA VAL A 233 6.61 -17.09 -7.93
C VAL A 233 7.78 -16.34 -8.57
N LEU A 234 7.79 -15.01 -8.52
CA LEU A 234 8.89 -14.22 -9.07
C LEU A 234 10.14 -14.31 -8.19
N MET A 235 9.99 -14.29 -6.86
CA MET A 235 11.12 -14.43 -5.93
C MET A 235 11.80 -15.81 -6.07
N GLN A 236 11.01 -16.89 -6.20
CA GLN A 236 11.53 -18.23 -6.49
C GLN A 236 12.25 -18.27 -7.83
N ALA A 237 11.65 -17.74 -8.90
CA ALA A 237 12.27 -17.71 -10.22
C ALA A 237 13.57 -16.88 -10.28
N MET A 238 13.72 -15.86 -9.42
CA MET A 238 14.96 -15.10 -9.25
C MET A 238 16.02 -15.90 -8.50
N SER A 239 15.64 -16.63 -7.45
CA SER A 239 16.52 -17.44 -6.60
C SER A 239 16.97 -18.76 -7.24
N GLU A 240 16.14 -19.39 -8.08
CA GLU A 240 16.50 -20.62 -8.82
C GLU A 240 17.74 -20.45 -9.70
N LYS A 241 18.01 -19.21 -10.14
CA LYS A 241 19.23 -18.85 -10.89
C LYS A 241 20.49 -18.90 -10.03
N ILE A 242 20.37 -18.87 -8.70
CA ILE A 242 21.48 -18.89 -7.74
C ILE A 242 21.88 -20.33 -7.40
N GLU A 243 20.94 -21.29 -7.41
CA GLU A 243 21.23 -22.61 -6.84
C GLU A 243 21.38 -23.78 -7.82
N ASN A 244 20.72 -23.90 -8.98
CA ASN A 244 20.88 -25.15 -9.77
C ASN A 244 20.67 -25.05 -11.29
N THR A 245 21.79 -25.15 -12.00
CA THR A 245 22.02 -26.28 -12.92
C THR A 245 21.57 -27.58 -12.25
N ASP A 246 20.70 -28.36 -12.88
CA ASP A 246 20.22 -29.70 -12.47
C ASP A 246 19.12 -29.78 -11.38
N LYS A 247 17.87 -29.73 -11.83
CA LYS A 247 16.95 -30.90 -11.89
C LYS A 247 15.51 -30.43 -12.14
N ILE A 248 14.94 -30.89 -13.26
CA ILE A 248 13.51 -30.79 -13.56
C ILE A 248 12.76 -31.67 -12.55
N ARG A 249 11.83 -31.08 -11.79
CA ARG A 249 10.85 -31.79 -10.96
C ARG A 249 9.48 -31.72 -11.63
N ASP A 250 9.10 -32.80 -12.29
CA ASP A 250 7.71 -33.07 -12.66
C ASP A 250 6.98 -33.64 -11.45
N ASN A 251 6.33 -32.77 -10.67
CA ASN A 251 5.19 -33.07 -9.80
C ASN A 251 4.65 -31.72 -9.27
N ILE A 252 3.47 -31.30 -9.72
CA ILE A 252 2.81 -30.08 -9.21
C ILE A 252 2.38 -30.37 -7.78
N ASN A 253 3.09 -29.81 -6.80
CA ASN A 253 2.73 -29.94 -5.40
C ASN A 253 1.64 -28.89 -5.07
N ILE A 254 0.71 -29.20 -4.17
CA ILE A 254 -0.38 -28.27 -3.78
C ILE A 254 0.20 -26.98 -3.17
N SER A 255 1.40 -27.06 -2.57
CA SER A 255 2.21 -25.92 -2.12
C SER A 255 2.51 -24.89 -3.20
N ASP A 256 2.55 -25.29 -4.47
CA ASP A 256 2.95 -24.43 -5.60
C ASP A 256 1.73 -23.74 -6.25
N VAL A 257 0.51 -24.26 -5.98
CA VAL A 257 -0.74 -23.77 -6.59
C VAL A 257 -1.17 -22.44 -5.99
N ILE A 258 -1.10 -22.29 -4.66
CA ILE A 258 -1.62 -21.11 -3.97
C ILE A 258 -0.75 -19.86 -4.18
N PRO A 259 0.59 -19.93 -4.12
CA PRO A 259 1.43 -18.78 -4.45
C PRO A 259 1.22 -18.29 -5.88
N ARG A 260 0.98 -19.22 -6.82
CA ARG A 260 0.64 -18.90 -8.21
C ARG A 260 -0.71 -18.20 -8.34
N GLU A 261 -1.74 -18.66 -7.64
CA GLU A 261 -3.03 -17.99 -7.64
C GLU A 261 -2.96 -16.56 -7.07
N LYS A 262 -2.29 -16.37 -5.93
CA LYS A 262 -2.06 -15.03 -5.34
C LYS A 262 -1.33 -14.11 -6.33
N PHE A 263 -0.29 -14.64 -6.99
CA PHE A 263 0.45 -13.90 -8.02
C PHE A 263 -0.45 -13.54 -9.21
N ASP A 264 -1.27 -14.46 -9.72
CA ASP A 264 -2.14 -14.22 -10.86
C ASP A 264 -3.20 -13.15 -10.58
N LEU A 265 -3.72 -13.10 -9.35
CA LEU A 265 -4.62 -12.05 -8.87
C LEU A 265 -3.91 -10.68 -8.81
N ALA A 266 -2.73 -10.62 -8.21
CA ALA A 266 -1.91 -9.41 -8.14
C ALA A 266 -1.55 -8.89 -9.53
N LEU A 267 -1.20 -9.78 -10.46
CA LEU A 267 -0.89 -9.44 -11.85
C LEU A 267 -2.12 -8.94 -12.61
N THR A 268 -3.30 -9.51 -12.36
CA THR A 268 -4.56 -9.02 -12.93
C THR A 268 -4.82 -7.59 -12.50
N PHE A 269 -4.76 -7.35 -11.19
CA PHE A 269 -4.96 -6.02 -10.62
C PHE A 269 -3.96 -5.01 -11.19
N ALA A 270 -2.66 -5.35 -11.16
CA ALA A 270 -1.59 -4.48 -11.65
C ALA A 270 -1.76 -4.12 -13.13
N VAL A 271 -2.03 -5.10 -13.98
CA VAL A 271 -2.21 -4.88 -15.42
C VAL A 271 -3.41 -3.99 -15.70
N GLU A 272 -4.54 -4.21 -15.04
CA GLU A 272 -5.73 -3.36 -15.20
C GLU A 272 -5.47 -1.92 -14.75
N THR A 273 -4.83 -1.75 -13.58
CA THR A 273 -4.44 -0.42 -13.07
C THR A 273 -3.49 0.29 -14.03
N ILE A 274 -2.43 -0.38 -14.49
CA ILE A 274 -1.47 0.16 -15.47
C ILE A 274 -2.18 0.54 -16.77
N GLN A 275 -3.09 -0.31 -17.26
CA GLN A 275 -3.86 -0.07 -18.48
C GLN A 275 -4.75 1.18 -18.37
N ILE A 276 -5.38 1.42 -17.22
CA ILE A 276 -6.16 2.62 -16.96
C ILE A 276 -5.27 3.87 -16.99
N VAL A 277 -4.14 3.84 -16.29
CA VAL A 277 -3.21 4.98 -16.25
C VAL A 277 -2.63 5.29 -17.63
N LEU A 278 -2.20 4.26 -18.38
CA LEU A 278 -1.67 4.40 -19.75
C LEU A 278 -2.72 4.89 -20.75
N SER A 279 -4.01 4.73 -20.47
CA SER A 279 -5.07 5.24 -21.33
C SER A 279 -5.13 6.78 -21.35
N ARG A 280 -4.58 7.44 -20.32
CA ARG A 280 -4.52 8.90 -20.16
C ARG A 280 -3.32 9.51 -20.91
N LYS A 281 -3.28 9.28 -22.22
CA LYS A 281 -2.18 9.71 -23.11
C LYS A 281 -1.97 11.23 -23.02
N GLY A 282 -0.74 11.64 -22.69
CA GLY A 282 -0.37 13.06 -22.59
C GLY A 282 -0.65 13.72 -21.24
N ASP A 283 -1.26 13.02 -20.27
CA ASP A 283 -1.43 13.53 -18.91
C ASP A 283 -0.11 13.46 -18.13
N THR A 284 0.51 14.61 -17.90
CA THR A 284 1.82 14.69 -17.22
C THR A 284 1.78 14.22 -15.77
N ASN A 285 0.60 14.20 -15.15
CA ASN A 285 0.46 13.75 -13.76
C ASN A 285 0.68 12.24 -13.62
N THR A 286 0.57 11.49 -14.72
CA THR A 286 0.78 10.04 -14.74
C THR A 286 2.24 9.63 -14.92
N LEU A 287 3.14 10.58 -15.17
CA LEU A 287 4.55 10.29 -15.44
C LEU A 287 5.30 9.65 -14.26
N PRO A 288 5.14 10.08 -12.99
CA PRO A 288 5.80 9.40 -11.86
C PRO A 288 5.41 7.93 -11.76
N PHE A 289 4.11 7.62 -11.91
CA PHE A 289 3.61 6.25 -11.95
C PHE A 289 4.31 5.45 -13.06
N LEU A 290 4.32 5.99 -14.28
CA LEU A 290 4.90 5.29 -15.42
C LEU A 290 6.42 5.09 -15.28
N HIS A 291 7.12 6.07 -14.71
CA HIS A 291 8.56 5.97 -14.46
C HIS A 291 8.88 4.77 -13.57
N VAL A 292 8.19 4.64 -12.43
CA VAL A 292 8.35 3.50 -11.51
C VAL A 292 8.07 2.16 -12.21
N ILE A 293 6.96 2.06 -12.95
CA ILE A 293 6.61 0.84 -13.68
C ILE A 293 7.69 0.46 -14.70
N LEU A 294 8.27 1.43 -15.41
CA LEU A 294 9.32 1.15 -16.38
C LEU A 294 10.65 0.75 -15.73
N VAL A 295 10.99 1.31 -14.56
CA VAL A 295 12.15 0.85 -13.78
C VAL A 295 11.96 -0.61 -13.37
N PHE A 296 10.77 -0.96 -12.90
CA PHE A 296 10.43 -2.35 -12.56
C PHE A 296 10.50 -3.27 -13.78
N ILE A 297 9.94 -2.88 -14.92
CA ILE A 297 9.98 -3.69 -16.14
C ILE A 297 11.41 -3.85 -16.67
N ASP A 298 12.25 -2.82 -16.60
CA ASP A 298 13.66 -2.94 -16.95
C ASP A 298 14.39 -3.93 -16.02
N TYR A 299 14.10 -3.89 -14.72
CA TYR A 299 14.62 -4.88 -13.77
C TYR A 299 14.18 -6.29 -14.18
N MET A 300 12.89 -6.53 -14.39
CA MET A 300 12.36 -7.84 -14.78
C MET A 300 12.96 -8.35 -16.09
N ARG A 301 13.15 -7.46 -17.07
CA ARG A 301 13.80 -7.77 -18.35
C ARG A 301 15.22 -8.32 -18.18
N ARG A 302 15.97 -7.87 -17.16
CA ARG A 302 17.31 -8.40 -16.83
C ARG A 302 17.28 -9.82 -16.24
N HIS A 303 16.10 -10.31 -15.88
CA HIS A 303 15.84 -11.68 -15.43
C HIS A 303 14.87 -12.39 -16.40
N PRO A 304 15.35 -12.95 -17.53
CA PRO A 304 14.48 -13.51 -18.57
C PRO A 304 13.47 -14.55 -18.07
N THR A 305 13.86 -15.41 -17.12
CA THR A 305 12.97 -16.41 -16.48
C THR A 305 11.80 -15.78 -15.75
N VAL A 306 11.99 -14.60 -15.16
CA VAL A 306 10.95 -13.85 -14.45
C VAL A 306 10.05 -13.12 -15.45
N MET A 307 10.64 -12.56 -16.51
CA MET A 307 9.92 -11.78 -17.52
C MET A 307 8.83 -12.59 -18.22
N ILE A 308 8.98 -13.92 -18.36
CA ILE A 308 7.96 -14.79 -19.01
C ILE A 308 6.59 -14.73 -18.31
N TYR A 309 6.56 -14.45 -17.01
CA TYR A 309 5.34 -14.36 -16.23
C TYR A 309 4.57 -13.06 -16.48
N LEU A 310 5.26 -12.01 -16.94
CA LEU A 310 4.72 -10.65 -17.08
C LEU A 310 4.47 -10.28 -18.55
N GLU A 311 5.36 -10.68 -19.46
CA GLU A 311 5.43 -10.17 -20.83
C GLU A 311 4.17 -10.39 -21.67
N LYS A 312 3.40 -11.45 -21.42
CA LYS A 312 2.16 -11.75 -22.17
C LYS A 312 0.91 -11.04 -21.65
N ARG A 313 0.99 -10.44 -20.47
CA ARG A 313 -0.15 -9.76 -19.83
C ARG A 313 0.07 -8.25 -19.74
N PHE A 314 1.31 -7.80 -19.86
CA PHE A 314 1.64 -6.39 -19.80
C PHE A 314 1.04 -5.61 -21.00
N PRO A 315 0.46 -4.42 -20.78
CA PRO A 315 -0.27 -3.67 -21.82
C PRO A 315 0.68 -2.89 -22.77
N TRP A 316 1.47 -3.62 -23.58
CA TRP A 316 2.49 -3.05 -24.47
C TRP A 316 1.94 -2.05 -25.50
N GLU A 317 0.78 -2.32 -26.09
CA GLU A 317 0.16 -1.43 -27.08
C GLU A 317 -0.19 -0.07 -26.47
N SER A 318 -0.75 -0.09 -25.26
CA SER A 318 -1.08 1.11 -24.50
C SER A 318 0.17 1.88 -24.10
N LEU A 319 1.23 1.17 -23.70
CA LEU A 319 2.53 1.77 -23.40
C LEU A 319 3.10 2.47 -24.64
N VAL A 320 3.15 1.79 -25.78
CA VAL A 320 3.66 2.36 -27.04
C VAL A 320 2.85 3.57 -27.48
N ALA A 321 1.52 3.51 -27.38
CA ALA A 321 0.67 4.66 -27.69
C ALA A 321 0.95 5.85 -26.75
N PHE A 322 1.20 5.59 -25.47
CA PHE A 322 1.57 6.62 -24.49
C PHE A 322 2.94 7.23 -24.83
N LEU A 323 3.97 6.41 -25.05
CA LEU A 323 5.33 6.84 -25.37
C LEU A 323 5.38 7.69 -26.64
N ASN A 324 4.69 7.26 -27.69
CA ASN A 324 4.61 8.02 -28.94
C ASN A 324 3.85 9.35 -28.77
N THR A 325 2.87 9.41 -27.87
CA THR A 325 2.22 10.69 -27.52
C THR A 325 3.19 11.60 -26.78
N LEU A 326 3.98 11.05 -25.85
CA LEU A 326 4.98 11.78 -25.08
C LEU A 326 6.08 12.41 -25.97
N LEU A 327 6.48 11.71 -27.05
CA LEU A 327 7.45 12.20 -28.03
C LEU A 327 6.99 13.43 -28.83
N VAL A 328 5.68 13.61 -29.01
CA VAL A 328 5.08 14.70 -29.80
C VAL A 328 4.64 15.88 -28.90
N SER A 329 4.81 15.76 -27.58
CA SER A 329 4.43 16.79 -26.61
C SER A 329 5.17 18.13 -26.84
N PRO A 330 4.51 19.30 -26.64
CA PRO A 330 5.08 20.63 -26.93
C PRO A 330 6.36 21.00 -26.16
N ASN A 331 6.78 20.21 -25.16
CA ASN A 331 8.05 20.37 -24.45
C ASN A 331 9.26 19.72 -25.19
N GLN A 332 9.11 19.43 -26.49
CA GLN A 332 10.10 18.73 -27.34
C GLN A 332 11.54 19.28 -27.28
N GLU A 333 11.74 20.57 -27.00
CA GLU A 333 13.09 21.18 -26.97
C GLU A 333 14.00 20.59 -25.87
N TYR A 334 13.42 20.09 -24.78
CA TYR A 334 14.15 19.49 -23.65
C TYR A 334 13.97 17.97 -23.56
N THR A 335 13.09 17.40 -24.39
CA THR A 335 12.76 15.98 -24.34
C THR A 335 13.64 15.18 -25.30
N ARG A 336 14.63 14.45 -24.77
CA ARG A 336 15.55 13.63 -25.58
C ARG A 336 15.73 12.23 -25.00
N GLU A 337 15.70 11.23 -25.88
CA GLU A 337 15.90 9.82 -25.56
C GLU A 337 17.36 9.51 -25.19
N ASP A 338 18.30 10.42 -25.50
CA ASP A 338 19.75 10.32 -25.23
C ASP A 338 20.17 10.81 -23.84
N GLY A 339 19.23 11.36 -23.04
CA GLY A 339 19.47 11.87 -21.69
C GLY A 339 19.63 10.79 -20.60
N PHE A 340 19.76 9.53 -20.99
CA PHE A 340 19.93 8.36 -20.13
C PHE A 340 21.30 7.70 -20.40
N PRO A 341 22.06 7.27 -19.38
CA PRO A 341 21.70 7.19 -17.95
C PRO A 341 21.76 8.53 -17.21
N ILE A 342 21.12 8.59 -16.03
CA ILE A 342 21.02 9.77 -15.16
C ILE A 342 22.43 10.32 -14.84
N PRO A 343 22.70 11.64 -15.04
CA PRO A 343 23.95 12.24 -14.58
C PRO A 343 24.07 12.15 -13.05
N TYR A 344 25.26 11.77 -12.55
CA TYR A 344 25.54 11.64 -11.11
C TYR A 344 25.21 12.89 -10.28
N SER A 345 25.25 14.09 -10.89
CA SER A 345 24.98 15.36 -10.22
C SER A 345 23.51 15.80 -10.24
N ALA A 346 22.61 14.98 -10.78
CA ALA A 346 21.23 15.36 -11.02
C ALA A 346 20.39 15.27 -9.72
N THR A 347 19.59 16.29 -9.40
CA THR A 347 18.71 16.29 -8.22
C THR A 347 17.62 15.22 -8.34
N PRO A 348 17.54 14.21 -7.45
CA PRO A 348 16.60 13.11 -7.62
C PRO A 348 15.16 13.59 -7.64
N LEU A 349 14.34 12.93 -8.45
CA LEU A 349 12.90 13.14 -8.48
C LEU A 349 12.26 12.56 -7.19
N PRO A 350 11.07 13.05 -6.78
CA PRO A 350 10.35 12.50 -5.63
C PRO A 350 10.18 10.97 -5.69
N GLU A 351 9.80 10.45 -6.85
CA GLU A 351 9.63 9.01 -7.09
C GLU A 351 10.95 8.23 -7.09
N GLU A 352 12.07 8.86 -7.43
CA GLU A 352 13.39 8.22 -7.39
C GLU A 352 13.83 7.99 -5.94
N PHE A 353 13.58 8.97 -5.06
CA PHE A 353 13.73 8.78 -3.63
C PHE A 353 12.81 7.70 -3.09
N ALA A 354 11.57 7.63 -3.59
CA ALA A 354 10.61 6.62 -3.19
C ALA A 354 11.04 5.20 -3.54
N MET A 355 11.71 5.03 -4.67
CA MET A 355 12.21 3.72 -5.08
C MET A 355 13.45 3.29 -4.28
N ARG A 356 14.09 4.17 -3.50
CA ARG A 356 15.34 3.87 -2.81
C ARG A 356 15.17 2.71 -1.82
N GLY A 357 15.99 1.68 -1.98
CA GLY A 357 15.98 0.49 -1.11
C GLY A 357 14.99 -0.59 -1.53
N LEU A 358 14.12 -0.33 -2.52
CA LEU A 358 13.29 -1.38 -3.12
C LEU A 358 14.15 -2.36 -3.93
N HIS A 359 13.78 -3.65 -3.90
CA HIS A 359 14.57 -4.72 -4.51
C HIS A 359 14.82 -4.49 -6.01
N TYR A 360 13.81 -4.02 -6.75
CA TYR A 360 13.89 -3.83 -8.20
C TYR A 360 14.61 -2.55 -8.65
N SER A 361 14.99 -1.66 -7.72
CA SER A 361 15.62 -0.37 -8.05
C SER A 361 17.12 -0.34 -7.76
N GLN A 362 17.68 -1.41 -7.18
CA GLN A 362 19.06 -1.44 -6.67
C GLN A 362 20.10 -1.11 -7.75
N ASP A 363 19.91 -1.62 -8.98
CA ASP A 363 20.84 -1.38 -10.09
C ASP A 363 20.48 -0.16 -10.95
N TYR A 364 19.34 0.50 -10.65
CA TYR A 364 18.89 1.66 -11.41
C TYR A 364 19.62 2.94 -10.98
N PHE A 365 19.96 3.05 -9.70
CA PHE A 365 20.69 4.18 -9.15
C PHE A 365 22.17 3.84 -8.97
N SER A 366 23.06 4.78 -9.28
CA SER A 366 24.47 4.60 -9.01
C SER A 366 24.78 4.72 -7.52
N SER A 367 25.88 4.10 -7.09
CA SER A 367 26.40 4.27 -5.74
C SER A 367 26.63 5.77 -5.47
N ASN A 368 26.06 6.27 -4.38
CA ASN A 368 26.12 7.66 -3.92
C ASN A 368 25.19 8.66 -4.63
N TYR A 369 24.26 8.20 -5.46
CA TYR A 369 23.30 9.08 -6.16
C TYR A 369 22.46 9.96 -5.21
N PHE A 370 22.18 9.46 -4.00
CA PHE A 370 21.36 10.16 -3.00
C PHE A 370 22.20 10.91 -1.93
N ASP A 371 23.53 10.79 -1.95
CA ASP A 371 24.40 11.16 -0.82
C ASP A 371 24.56 12.68 -0.62
N ASN A 372 24.20 13.50 -1.61
CA ASN A 372 24.38 14.96 -1.59
C ASN A 372 23.07 15.77 -1.54
N HIS A 373 21.95 15.11 -1.20
CA HIS A 373 20.62 15.72 -1.26
C HIS A 373 19.97 15.80 0.13
N ASP A 374 20.57 16.63 0.99
CA ASP A 374 20.09 17.00 2.34
C ASP A 374 18.86 17.95 2.30
N LEU A 375 17.99 17.80 1.30
CA LEU A 375 16.69 18.47 1.32
C LEU A 375 15.79 17.75 2.32
N ASP A 376 15.09 18.50 3.16
CA ASP A 376 14.02 17.93 3.99
C ASP A 376 12.91 17.35 3.09
N GLU A 377 12.17 16.39 3.63
CA GLU A 377 11.20 15.61 2.87
C GLU A 377 10.11 16.48 2.21
N ASN A 378 9.68 17.55 2.88
CA ASN A 378 8.67 18.46 2.34
C ASN A 378 9.21 19.22 1.13
N THR A 379 10.47 19.69 1.21
CA THR A 379 11.12 20.36 0.08
C THR A 379 11.29 19.43 -1.13
N ARG A 380 11.51 18.13 -0.90
CA ARG A 380 11.60 17.14 -2.01
C ARG A 380 10.29 16.97 -2.75
N ARG A 381 9.14 17.11 -2.07
CA ARG A 381 7.80 16.94 -2.67
C ARG A 381 7.34 18.15 -3.48
N ILE A 382 8.07 19.26 -3.44
CA ILE A 382 7.74 20.46 -4.20
C ILE A 382 7.97 20.21 -5.69
N GLU A 383 6.88 20.19 -6.45
CA GLU A 383 6.91 20.01 -7.90
C GLU A 383 7.49 21.26 -8.59
N HIS A 384 8.56 21.06 -9.38
CA HIS A 384 9.21 22.11 -10.16
C HIS A 384 9.02 21.91 -11.67
N PRO A 385 8.96 22.98 -12.49
CA PRO A 385 8.73 22.87 -13.94
C PRO A 385 9.73 21.98 -14.70
N TRP A 386 10.97 21.87 -14.23
CA TRP A 386 12.00 21.02 -14.84
C TRP A 386 11.77 19.52 -14.59
N MET A 387 11.04 19.16 -13.52
CA MET A 387 10.83 17.76 -13.12
C MET A 387 10.00 17.02 -14.16
N ALA A 388 8.95 17.64 -14.70
CA ALA A 388 8.12 17.05 -15.75
C ALA A 388 8.93 16.69 -17.02
N ALA A 389 9.81 17.58 -17.48
CA ALA A 389 10.68 17.31 -18.63
C ALA A 389 11.68 16.19 -18.32
N ARG A 390 12.24 16.17 -17.10
CA ARG A 390 13.14 15.11 -16.66
C ARG A 390 12.44 13.75 -16.61
N ARG A 391 11.22 13.66 -16.05
CA ARG A 391 10.42 12.43 -16.03
C ARG A 391 10.21 11.90 -17.44
N ALA A 392 9.86 12.78 -18.38
CA ALA A 392 9.68 12.39 -19.78
C ALA A 392 10.97 11.80 -20.38
N ASN A 393 12.13 12.41 -20.11
CA ASN A 393 13.43 11.89 -20.56
C ASN A 393 13.77 10.52 -19.98
N GLN A 394 13.55 10.34 -18.68
CA GLN A 394 13.80 9.05 -18.03
C GLN A 394 12.91 7.95 -18.59
N ILE A 395 11.62 8.23 -18.77
CA ILE A 395 10.64 7.30 -19.36
C ILE A 395 11.04 6.90 -20.78
N LEU A 396 11.39 7.87 -21.63
CA LEU A 396 11.77 7.61 -23.02
C LEU A 396 13.12 6.87 -23.11
N GLY A 397 14.08 7.21 -22.26
CA GLY A 397 15.37 6.53 -22.16
C GLY A 397 15.22 5.07 -21.71
N LEU A 398 14.43 4.81 -20.67
CA LEU A 398 14.08 3.46 -20.22
C LEU A 398 13.38 2.67 -21.33
N ALA A 399 12.41 3.28 -22.02
CA ALA A 399 11.74 2.64 -23.14
C ALA A 399 12.70 2.31 -24.29
N ARG A 400 13.71 3.16 -24.54
CA ARG A 400 14.78 2.91 -25.52
C ARG A 400 15.64 1.72 -25.12
N VAL A 401 16.08 1.65 -23.87
CA VAL A 401 16.85 0.51 -23.33
C VAL A 401 16.06 -0.79 -23.44
N ILE A 402 14.76 -0.75 -23.13
CA ILE A 402 13.87 -1.90 -23.29
C ILE A 402 13.74 -2.29 -24.77
N ALA A 403 13.61 -1.32 -25.68
CA ALA A 403 13.52 -1.57 -27.12
C ALA A 403 14.82 -2.12 -27.73
N ASP A 404 15.98 -1.68 -27.26
CA ASP A 404 17.28 -2.16 -27.73
C ASP A 404 17.54 -3.64 -27.37
N SER A 405 16.81 -4.19 -26.39
CA SER A 405 16.81 -5.63 -26.11
C SER A 405 16.13 -6.46 -27.20
N GLY A 406 15.41 -5.83 -28.14
CA GLY A 406 14.89 -6.42 -29.38
C GLY A 406 13.72 -7.39 -29.24
N ARG A 407 13.33 -7.77 -28.03
CA ARG A 407 12.26 -8.76 -27.79
C ARG A 407 10.90 -8.12 -27.52
N LEU A 408 10.83 -7.13 -26.64
CA LEU A 408 9.56 -6.60 -26.10
C LEU A 408 9.04 -5.41 -26.91
N LEU A 409 9.91 -4.43 -27.10
CA LEU A 409 9.66 -3.21 -27.87
C LEU A 409 10.66 -3.11 -29.02
N SER A 410 10.32 -2.30 -30.01
CA SER A 410 11.17 -1.93 -31.12
C SER A 410 11.16 -0.42 -31.29
N TRP A 411 12.27 0.13 -31.78
CA TRP A 411 12.43 1.56 -32.01
C TRP A 411 12.89 1.81 -33.44
N ASP A 412 12.17 2.71 -34.12
CA ASP A 412 12.57 3.23 -35.41
C ASP A 412 13.29 4.58 -35.24
N PRO A 413 14.62 4.62 -35.45
CA PRO A 413 15.39 5.87 -35.34
C PRO A 413 15.08 6.88 -36.45
N LYS A 414 14.55 6.45 -37.60
CA LYS A 414 14.23 7.37 -38.71
C LYS A 414 12.96 8.17 -38.44
N HIS A 415 11.95 7.50 -37.89
CA HIS A 415 10.65 8.10 -37.60
C HIS A 415 10.50 8.53 -36.14
N ARG A 416 11.51 8.27 -35.29
CA ARG A 416 11.45 8.44 -33.83
C ARG A 416 10.17 7.85 -33.27
N HIS A 417 9.99 6.55 -33.48
CA HIS A 417 8.74 5.87 -33.21
C HIS A 417 8.97 4.54 -32.49
N PHE A 418 8.19 4.30 -31.43
CA PHE A 418 8.14 3.00 -30.76
C PHE A 418 7.09 2.10 -31.40
N SER A 419 7.38 0.81 -31.50
CA SER A 419 6.44 -0.23 -31.92
C SER A 419 6.53 -1.47 -31.02
N VAL A 420 5.41 -2.17 -30.87
CA VAL A 420 5.33 -3.44 -30.14
C VAL A 420 5.85 -4.57 -31.03
N SER A 421 6.58 -5.53 -30.45
CA SER A 421 6.97 -6.75 -31.17
C SER A 421 5.75 -7.56 -31.60
N THR A 422 5.84 -8.22 -32.76
CA THR A 422 4.69 -8.93 -33.37
C THR A 422 4.09 -10.02 -32.49
N GLU A 423 4.86 -10.58 -31.55
CA GLU A 423 4.43 -11.59 -30.58
C GLU A 423 3.37 -11.07 -29.58
N PHE A 424 3.34 -9.76 -29.32
CA PHE A 424 2.48 -9.15 -28.30
C PHE A 424 1.36 -8.27 -28.87
N LEU A 425 1.16 -8.29 -30.20
CA LEU A 425 0.08 -7.57 -30.85
C LEU A 425 -1.30 -8.20 -30.52
N HIS A 426 -2.32 -7.37 -30.37
CA HIS A 426 -3.73 -7.74 -30.11
C HIS A 426 -4.03 -8.37 -28.75
N GLN A 427 -3.15 -8.20 -27.76
CA GLN A 427 -3.43 -8.57 -26.36
C GLN A 427 -4.27 -7.48 -25.66
N SER A 428 -5.48 -7.24 -26.16
CA SER A 428 -6.42 -6.28 -25.55
C SER A 428 -7.18 -6.97 -24.41
N ILE A 429 -6.87 -6.64 -23.15
CA ILE A 429 -7.76 -7.00 -22.04
C ILE A 429 -8.91 -5.98 -22.03
N PRO A 430 -10.18 -6.40 -22.17
CA PRO A 430 -11.30 -5.47 -22.16
C PRO A 430 -11.42 -4.78 -20.80
N VAL A 431 -11.33 -3.45 -20.80
CA VAL A 431 -11.62 -2.63 -19.62
C VAL A 431 -13.12 -2.71 -19.35
N VAL A 432 -13.53 -3.48 -18.34
CA VAL A 432 -14.93 -3.56 -17.93
C VAL A 432 -15.29 -2.28 -17.17
N ARG A 433 -15.88 -1.30 -17.88
CA ARG A 433 -16.42 -0.08 -17.27
C ARG A 433 -17.90 -0.30 -16.94
N ASN A 434 -18.25 -0.25 -15.65
CA ASN A 434 -19.48 0.32 -15.07
C ASN A 434 -19.86 -0.39 -13.76
N VAL A 435 -19.89 0.34 -12.63
CA VAL A 435 -21.04 0.54 -11.70
C VAL A 435 -20.71 1.76 -10.82
N ASN A 436 -21.69 2.62 -10.55
CA ASN A 436 -21.57 3.83 -9.72
C ASN A 436 -21.44 3.56 -8.20
N TRP A 437 -20.82 4.55 -7.54
CA TRP A 437 -20.75 4.88 -6.10
C TRP A 437 -19.63 4.22 -5.28
N LEU A 438 -18.65 5.03 -4.84
CA LEU A 438 -18.43 5.57 -3.48
C LEU A 438 -17.31 6.64 -3.59
N GLY A 439 -17.28 7.63 -2.69
CA GLY A 439 -16.43 8.83 -2.85
C GLY A 439 -14.95 8.64 -2.44
N PRO A 440 -14.05 9.57 -2.79
CA PRO A 440 -12.60 9.45 -2.57
C PRO A 440 -12.17 9.22 -1.12
N ARG A 441 -13.00 9.58 -0.13
CA ARG A 441 -12.77 9.34 1.30
C ARG A 441 -13.00 7.88 1.76
N GLN A 442 -13.52 7.00 0.90
CA GLN A 442 -13.74 5.58 1.24
C GLN A 442 -12.70 4.65 0.59
N LEU A 443 -11.90 5.15 -0.35
CA LEU A 443 -10.74 4.45 -0.91
C LEU A 443 -9.66 4.20 0.15
N PHE A 444 -9.56 5.06 1.16
CA PHE A 444 -8.63 4.93 2.28
C PHE A 444 -9.04 3.86 3.30
N GLN A 445 -10.31 3.46 3.34
CA GLN A 445 -10.87 2.59 4.39
C GLN A 445 -10.95 1.11 4.00
N LEU A 446 -10.76 0.76 2.72
CA LEU A 446 -11.06 -0.58 2.19
C LEU A 446 -9.87 -1.29 1.54
N LEU A 447 -8.68 -0.69 1.56
CA LEU A 447 -7.47 -1.23 0.96
C LEU A 447 -6.62 -2.05 1.95
N SER A 448 -7.23 -2.91 2.79
CA SER A 448 -6.53 -3.64 3.87
C SER A 448 -5.30 -4.48 3.42
N PRO A 449 -5.23 -5.04 2.18
CA PRO A 449 -3.99 -5.66 1.66
C PRO A 449 -3.01 -4.68 0.98
N LEU A 450 -3.46 -3.48 0.61
CA LEU A 450 -2.64 -2.43 -0.02
C LEU A 450 -2.08 -1.44 1.05
N LEU A 451 -2.76 -1.34 2.21
CA LEU A 451 -2.30 -0.75 3.48
C LEU A 451 -1.15 -1.54 4.13
N GLN A 452 -0.90 -2.78 3.67
CA GLN A 452 0.31 -3.52 4.03
C GLN A 452 1.60 -2.76 3.64
N TRP A 453 1.54 -1.76 2.72
CA TRP A 453 2.73 -1.18 2.08
C TRP A 453 3.03 0.28 2.38
N GLN A 454 2.01 1.11 2.63
CA GLN A 454 2.24 2.47 3.14
C GLN A 454 2.94 2.48 4.51
N THR A 455 2.89 1.35 5.19
CA THR A 455 3.39 1.21 6.55
C THR A 455 4.69 0.42 6.66
N MET A 456 5.01 -0.38 5.63
CA MET A 456 6.38 -0.81 5.37
C MET A 456 7.27 0.38 4.91
N TRP A 457 6.64 1.38 4.29
CA TRP A 457 7.25 2.60 3.76
C TRP A 457 7.82 3.55 4.83
N GLU A 458 7.25 3.66 6.02
CA GLU A 458 7.90 4.44 7.10
C GLU A 458 9.08 3.72 7.76
N ARG A 459 9.14 2.40 7.62
CA ARG A 459 10.03 1.55 8.44
C ARG A 459 11.45 1.38 7.96
N VAL A 460 11.76 1.82 6.74
CA VAL A 460 13.14 1.75 6.21
C VAL A 460 13.81 3.14 6.19
N VAL A 461 13.06 4.22 6.40
CA VAL A 461 13.57 5.60 6.29
C VAL A 461 13.20 6.43 7.53
N SER A 462 13.90 6.21 8.64
CA SER A 462 14.42 7.30 9.50
C SER A 462 15.16 6.77 10.73
N PRO A 463 16.49 6.90 10.80
CA PRO A 463 17.16 7.13 12.06
C PRO A 463 17.42 8.64 12.19
N GLY A 464 16.50 9.33 12.88
CA GLY A 464 16.82 10.58 13.57
C GLY A 464 16.08 11.83 13.10
N SER A 465 14.97 12.13 13.75
CA SER A 465 14.48 13.49 13.87
C SER A 465 13.93 13.71 15.28
N PHE A 466 14.63 14.55 16.04
CA PHE A 466 14.13 15.55 17.00
C PHE A 466 15.35 16.25 17.65
N PRO A 467 15.21 17.47 18.19
CA PRO A 467 14.67 18.71 17.59
C PRO A 467 15.74 19.84 17.65
N LEU A 468 15.43 21.03 17.12
CA LEU A 468 15.45 22.26 17.94
C LEU A 468 14.84 23.41 17.12
N GLY A 469 13.85 24.07 17.72
CA GLY A 469 13.14 25.18 17.13
C GLY A 469 13.64 26.57 17.56
N VAL A 470 12.92 27.55 17.02
CA VAL A 470 12.75 28.95 17.45
C VAL A 470 13.91 29.91 17.14
N VAL A 471 13.73 30.75 16.12
CA VAL A 471 13.27 32.16 16.26
C VAL A 471 12.25 32.45 15.18
#